data_AF-A0A6A6EY33-F1
#
_entry.id   AF-A0A6A6EY33-F1
#
_cell.length_a   1.000
_cell.length_b   1.000
_cell.length_c   1.000
_cell.angle_alpha   90.00
_cell.angle_beta   90.00
_cell.angle_gamma   90.00
#
_symmetry.space_group_name_H-M   'P 1'
#
loop_
_entity.id
_entity.type
_entity.pdbx_description
1 polymer ?
#
loop_
_entity_poly.entity_id
_entity_poly.type
_entity_poly.pdbx_seq_one_letter_code
_entity_poly.pdbx_strand_id
1 'polypeptide(L)'
;MVKYDYGLLPQADEDAIHNVSRLLSVESRPYQRVSGRLLKPDALINTRRRQLPTPPPDASAVDEEAAAKAAERQKEDEIWQSWQNEVLLDIGLLDNSILRMEMTSNSNHTERGRYATEKIRIVDNAQSIRDNIEELRVQLEEAKETLALRKTYDEQTEKITSSKVLKPRDEQAVAHAKLDEEIGELQQEVENFKQTWTERRIQFGRILEEGRQMLRMIKDEKEEAERKEGMMKDGDDENDGEGSTTRGEVSHVGTPRLDAGGSTPIHVSQGEEGSTTLKVPQDRLAPISRATSTAPSPAKSGQEDTEMADSGDAQAEESSGIEEGEEEEDDGPPPEQMDMS
;
A
#
# COMPACT_ATOMS: atom_id res chain seq x y z
N MET A 1 -55.69 1.32 -18.79
CA MET A 1 -55.06 1.74 -17.53
C MET A 1 -54.32 3.03 -17.81
N VAL A 2 -54.84 4.16 -17.36
CA VAL A 2 -54.22 5.47 -17.63
C VAL A 2 -52.94 5.56 -16.80
N LYS A 3 -51.78 5.59 -17.45
CA LYS A 3 -50.50 5.83 -16.78
C LYS A 3 -50.46 7.31 -16.42
N TYR A 4 -50.52 7.62 -15.13
CA TYR A 4 -50.18 8.95 -14.64
C TYR A 4 -48.66 9.01 -14.45
N ASP A 5 -48.04 9.92 -15.20
CA ASP A 5 -46.60 10.16 -15.15
C ASP A 5 -46.35 11.23 -14.07
N TYR A 6 -45.78 10.84 -12.93
CA TYR A 6 -45.45 11.73 -11.82
C TYR A 6 -44.02 12.28 -11.97
N GLY A 7 -43.73 12.88 -13.12
CA GLY A 7 -42.44 13.50 -13.41
C GLY A 7 -42.27 14.85 -12.69
N LEU A 8 -41.02 15.28 -12.51
CA LEU A 8 -40.68 16.64 -12.08
C LEU A 8 -41.32 17.64 -13.04
N LEU A 9 -42.03 18.62 -12.49
CA LEU A 9 -42.70 19.64 -13.28
C LEU A 9 -41.63 20.49 -14.00
N PRO A 10 -41.85 20.92 -15.25
CA PRO A 10 -40.96 21.87 -15.89
C PRO A 10 -40.77 23.11 -15.01
N GLN A 11 -39.52 23.58 -14.87
CA GLN A 11 -39.17 24.70 -13.97
C GLN A 11 -40.09 25.92 -14.13
N ALA A 12 -40.52 26.22 -15.36
CA ALA A 12 -41.42 27.33 -15.64
C ALA A 12 -42.82 27.16 -15.00
N ASP A 13 -43.35 25.94 -14.99
CA ASP A 13 -44.65 25.60 -14.43
C ASP A 13 -44.57 25.51 -12.89
N GLU A 14 -43.43 25.04 -12.36
CA GLU A 14 -43.13 25.07 -10.92
C GLU A 14 -43.03 26.52 -10.41
N ASP A 15 -42.26 27.36 -11.11
CA ASP A 15 -42.14 28.78 -10.82
C ASP A 15 -43.50 29.49 -10.92
N ALA A 16 -44.37 29.11 -11.86
CA ALA A 16 -45.71 29.70 -11.97
C ALA A 16 -46.59 29.36 -10.74
N ILE A 17 -46.53 28.13 -10.24
CA ILE A 17 -47.29 27.72 -9.06
C ILE A 17 -46.77 28.44 -7.81
N HIS A 18 -45.45 28.45 -7.60
CA HIS A 18 -44.84 29.03 -6.41
C HIS A 18 -44.89 30.56 -6.39
N ASN A 19 -44.58 31.20 -7.52
CA ASN A 19 -44.53 32.66 -7.59
C ASN A 19 -45.91 33.29 -7.78
N VAL A 20 -46.77 32.78 -8.67
CA VAL A 20 -48.01 33.49 -9.03
C VAL A 20 -49.18 33.13 -8.11
N SER A 21 -49.30 31.87 -7.68
CA SER A 21 -50.55 31.41 -7.03
C SER A 21 -50.55 31.52 -5.50
N ARG A 22 -49.43 31.25 -4.82
CA ARG A 22 -49.38 31.12 -3.35
C ARG A 22 -48.70 32.28 -2.63
N LEU A 23 -47.51 32.67 -3.05
CA LEU A 23 -46.75 33.72 -2.34
C LEU A 23 -47.27 35.12 -2.70
N LEU A 24 -47.50 35.39 -3.99
CA LEU A 24 -48.01 36.67 -4.43
C LEU A 24 -49.44 36.94 -3.97
N SER A 25 -50.29 35.93 -3.77
CA SER A 25 -51.69 36.17 -3.39
C SER A 25 -51.82 36.61 -1.93
N VAL A 26 -51.00 36.08 -1.02
CA VAL A 26 -50.96 36.52 0.39
C VAL A 26 -50.33 37.91 0.50
N GLU A 27 -49.31 38.19 -0.32
CA GLU A 27 -48.55 39.44 -0.26
C GLU A 27 -49.23 40.58 -1.01
N SER A 28 -49.87 40.32 -2.15
CA SER A 28 -50.54 41.35 -2.96
C SER A 28 -51.89 41.79 -2.42
N ARG A 29 -52.58 40.96 -1.62
CA ARG A 29 -53.92 41.27 -1.09
C ARG A 29 -53.95 42.54 -0.23
N PRO A 30 -53.03 42.73 0.75
CA PRO A 30 -52.93 44.00 1.48
C PRO A 30 -52.74 45.22 0.56
N TYR A 31 -51.84 45.13 -0.43
CA TYR A 31 -51.63 46.22 -1.40
C TYR A 31 -52.90 46.52 -2.21
N GLN A 32 -53.59 45.49 -2.70
CA GLN A 32 -54.83 45.64 -3.46
C GLN A 32 -55.96 46.24 -2.61
N ARG A 33 -56.05 45.90 -1.32
CA ARG A 33 -57.02 46.47 -0.38
C ARG A 33 -56.74 47.94 -0.10
N VAL A 34 -55.51 48.29 0.26
CA VAL A 34 -55.10 49.67 0.52
C VAL A 34 -55.25 50.52 -0.75
N SER A 35 -54.77 50.04 -1.90
CA SER A 35 -54.94 50.70 -3.20
C SER A 35 -56.42 50.86 -3.54
N GLY A 36 -57.24 49.84 -3.31
CA GLY A 36 -58.67 49.87 -3.59
C GLY A 36 -59.46 50.81 -2.68
N ARG A 37 -58.97 51.13 -1.48
CA ARG A 37 -59.62 52.04 -0.53
C ARG A 37 -59.14 53.47 -0.63
N LEU A 38 -57.88 53.71 -1.01
CA LEU A 38 -57.29 55.04 -1.06
C LEU A 38 -57.28 55.66 -2.47
N LEU A 39 -57.11 54.83 -3.50
CA LEU A 39 -56.88 55.31 -4.87
C LEU A 39 -58.11 55.18 -5.79
N LYS A 40 -59.22 54.60 -5.32
CA LYS A 40 -60.46 54.56 -6.12
C LYS A 40 -61.10 55.96 -6.16
N PRO A 41 -61.55 56.43 -7.35
CA PRO A 41 -62.01 57.81 -7.57
C PRO A 41 -63.16 58.24 -6.65
N ASP A 42 -64.01 57.31 -6.20
CA ASP A 42 -65.17 57.61 -5.34
C ASP A 42 -64.95 57.31 -3.85
N ALA A 43 -63.79 56.73 -3.47
CA ALA A 43 -63.60 56.21 -2.12
C ALA A 43 -63.52 57.32 -1.05
N LEU A 44 -62.94 58.48 -1.41
CA LEU A 44 -62.85 59.64 -0.53
C LEU A 44 -64.08 60.56 -0.64
N ILE A 45 -64.83 60.49 -1.75
CA ILE A 45 -65.98 61.35 -1.98
C ILE A 45 -67.19 60.86 -1.18
N ASN A 46 -67.38 59.54 -1.10
CA ASN A 46 -68.50 58.92 -0.39
C ASN A 46 -68.33 58.86 1.14
N THR A 47 -67.10 59.02 1.64
CA THR A 47 -66.76 58.93 3.07
C THR A 47 -66.44 60.30 3.69
N ARG A 48 -66.21 61.34 2.88
CA ARG A 48 -65.93 62.69 3.37
C ARG A 48 -67.17 63.26 4.07
N ARG A 49 -66.97 63.73 5.31
CA ARG A 49 -67.98 64.49 6.08
C ARG A 49 -68.57 65.59 5.20
N ARG A 50 -69.90 65.57 5.00
CA ARG A 50 -70.60 66.68 4.35
C ARG A 50 -70.36 67.92 5.20
N GLN A 51 -69.73 68.94 4.62
CA GLN A 51 -69.58 70.22 5.28
C GLN A 51 -70.97 70.77 5.59
N LEU A 52 -71.13 71.37 6.77
CA LEU A 52 -72.38 72.02 7.15
C LEU A 52 -72.75 73.03 6.06
N PRO A 53 -74.03 73.09 5.63
CA PRO A 53 -74.47 74.24 4.87
C PRO A 53 -74.24 75.48 5.73
N THR A 54 -73.40 76.38 5.25
CA THR A 54 -73.38 77.77 5.69
C THR A 54 -74.51 78.47 4.95
N PRO A 55 -75.53 79.10 5.59
CA PRO A 55 -75.70 79.56 6.99
C PRO A 55 -76.54 78.63 7.90
N PRO A 56 -76.52 78.82 9.24
CA PRO A 56 -77.29 78.01 10.20
C PRO A 56 -78.80 78.07 9.93
N PRO A 57 -79.53 76.94 10.05
CA PRO A 57 -80.97 76.90 9.81
C PRO A 57 -81.73 77.74 10.86
N ASP A 58 -82.72 78.51 10.41
CA ASP A 58 -83.61 79.30 11.27
C ASP A 58 -84.30 78.39 12.32
N ALA A 59 -84.34 78.87 13.57
CA ALA A 59 -84.74 78.13 14.76
C ALA A 59 -86.25 77.80 14.87
N SER A 60 -86.98 77.81 13.76
CA SER A 60 -88.43 77.57 13.70
C SER A 60 -88.85 76.31 12.93
N ALA A 61 -87.89 75.53 12.40
CA ALA A 61 -88.15 74.22 11.79
C ALA A 61 -87.99 73.09 12.82
N VAL A 62 -89.12 72.75 13.46
CA VAL A 62 -89.54 71.43 14.00
C VAL A 62 -88.45 70.55 14.63
N ASP A 63 -88.52 70.36 15.95
CA ASP A 63 -87.63 69.50 16.76
C ASP A 63 -87.45 68.06 16.20
N GLU A 64 -88.43 67.54 15.45
CA GLU A 64 -88.34 66.23 14.79
C GLU A 64 -87.39 66.21 13.57
N GLU A 65 -87.32 67.29 12.78
CA GLU A 65 -86.38 67.40 11.66
C GLU A 65 -84.93 67.64 12.14
N ALA A 66 -84.78 68.35 13.27
CA ALA A 66 -83.49 68.54 13.92
C ALA A 66 -82.96 67.22 14.52
N ALA A 67 -83.83 66.42 15.13
CA ALA A 67 -83.49 65.08 15.64
C ALA A 67 -83.13 64.10 14.50
N ALA A 68 -83.88 64.11 13.39
CA ALA A 68 -83.57 63.30 12.21
C ALA A 68 -82.19 63.65 11.60
N LYS A 69 -81.89 64.95 11.46
CA LYS A 69 -80.57 65.43 11.00
C LYS A 69 -79.43 65.13 11.97
N ALA A 70 -79.71 65.00 13.27
CA ALA A 70 -78.72 64.60 14.26
C ALA A 70 -78.44 63.07 14.19
N ALA A 71 -79.49 62.26 13.99
CA ALA A 71 -79.35 60.82 13.79
C ALA A 71 -78.62 60.47 12.48
N GLU A 72 -78.85 61.21 11.39
CA GLU A 72 -78.08 61.06 10.15
C GLU A 72 -76.59 61.40 10.35
N ARG A 73 -76.29 62.46 11.11
CA ARG A 73 -74.90 62.82 11.46
C ARG A 73 -74.19 61.73 12.25
N GLN A 74 -74.87 61.13 13.22
CA GLN A 74 -74.30 60.01 13.99
C GLN A 74 -73.98 58.81 13.09
N LYS A 75 -74.86 58.48 12.13
CA LYS A 75 -74.61 57.42 11.15
C LYS A 75 -73.42 57.74 10.24
N GLU A 76 -73.30 58.99 9.78
CA GLU A 76 -72.14 59.44 9.00
C GLU A 76 -70.84 59.37 9.82
N ASP A 77 -70.88 59.73 11.10
CA ASP A 77 -69.75 59.62 12.03
C ASP A 77 -69.33 58.16 12.24
N GLU A 78 -70.27 57.24 12.42
CA GLU A 78 -70.01 55.81 12.56
C GLU A 78 -69.38 55.21 11.30
N ILE A 79 -69.88 55.58 10.12
CA ILE A 79 -69.32 55.16 8.81
C ILE A 79 -67.90 55.71 8.62
N TRP A 80 -67.65 56.95 9.05
CA TRP A 80 -66.32 57.53 8.98
C TRP A 80 -65.33 56.83 9.92
N GLN A 81 -65.74 56.56 11.16
CA GLN A 81 -64.90 55.85 12.14
C GLN A 81 -64.62 54.41 11.70
N SER A 82 -65.62 53.70 11.16
CA SER A 82 -65.40 52.35 10.62
C SER A 82 -64.44 52.36 9.43
N TRP A 83 -64.58 53.30 8.50
CA TRP A 83 -63.65 53.47 7.38
C TRP A 83 -62.22 53.77 7.86
N GLN A 84 -62.04 54.67 8.83
CA GLN A 84 -60.73 54.97 9.40
C GLN A 84 -60.08 53.73 10.03
N ASN A 85 -60.84 52.98 10.83
CA ASN A 85 -60.37 51.75 11.46
C ASN A 85 -59.99 50.69 10.44
N GLU A 86 -60.79 50.52 9.38
CA GLU A 86 -60.49 49.58 8.30
C GLU A 86 -59.24 49.96 7.50
N VAL A 87 -59.02 51.26 7.24
CA VAL A 87 -57.79 51.75 6.58
C VAL A 87 -56.57 51.50 7.45
N LEU A 88 -56.65 51.78 8.76
CA LEU A 88 -55.55 51.52 9.68
C LEU A 88 -55.22 50.02 9.77
N LEU A 89 -56.25 49.16 9.79
CA LEU A 89 -56.07 47.72 9.79
C LEU A 89 -55.41 47.22 8.50
N ASP A 90 -55.85 47.72 7.34
CA ASP A 90 -55.26 47.33 6.05
C ASP A 90 -53.81 47.84 5.89
N ILE A 91 -53.48 49.03 6.42
CA ILE A 91 -52.10 49.54 6.48
C ILE A 91 -51.25 48.67 7.42
N GLY A 92 -51.77 48.26 8.58
CA GLY A 92 -51.07 47.35 9.49
C GLY A 92 -50.82 45.97 8.88
N LEU A 93 -51.77 45.44 8.10
CA LEU A 93 -51.58 44.20 7.33
C LEU A 93 -50.53 44.37 6.23
N LEU A 94 -50.50 45.54 5.58
CA LEU A 94 -49.50 45.86 4.57
C LEU A 94 -48.08 45.89 5.17
N ASP A 95 -47.90 46.56 6.32
CA ASP A 95 -46.63 46.62 7.03
C ASP A 95 -46.09 45.23 7.38
N ASN A 96 -46.95 44.36 7.94
CA ASN A 96 -46.59 42.96 8.20
C ASN A 96 -46.20 42.19 6.93
N SER A 97 -46.86 42.45 5.80
CA SER A 97 -46.51 41.79 4.53
C SER A 97 -45.16 42.26 3.98
N ILE A 98 -44.83 43.55 4.13
CA ILE A 98 -43.53 44.11 3.75
C ILE A 98 -42.43 43.51 4.61
N LEU A 99 -42.61 43.49 5.94
CA LEU A 99 -41.64 42.92 6.86
C LEU A 99 -41.34 41.46 6.53
N ARG A 100 -42.38 40.67 6.23
CA ARG A 100 -42.18 39.27 5.82
C ARG A 100 -41.40 39.16 4.51
N MET A 101 -41.73 39.97 3.50
CA MET A 101 -40.97 39.99 2.24
C MET A 101 -39.49 40.31 2.48
N GLU A 102 -39.18 41.28 3.33
CA GLU A 102 -37.79 41.63 3.68
C GLU A 102 -37.08 40.48 4.39
N MET A 103 -37.73 39.85 5.38
CA MET A 103 -37.18 38.68 6.08
C MET A 103 -36.92 37.51 5.13
N THR A 104 -37.87 37.18 4.26
CA THR A 104 -37.71 36.11 3.27
C THR A 104 -36.62 36.45 2.25
N SER A 105 -36.53 37.70 1.80
CA SER A 105 -35.46 38.15 0.89
C SER A 105 -34.08 38.03 1.55
N ASN A 106 -33.94 38.47 2.79
CA ASN A 106 -32.69 38.39 3.55
C ASN A 106 -32.27 36.94 3.84
N SER A 107 -33.25 36.08 4.19
CA SER A 107 -33.02 34.65 4.38
C SER A 107 -32.55 34.00 3.07
N ASN A 108 -33.23 34.26 1.95
CA ASN A 108 -32.83 33.76 0.64
C ASN A 108 -31.44 34.24 0.21
N HIS A 109 -31.07 35.48 0.53
CA HIS A 109 -29.73 36.00 0.24
C HIS A 109 -28.66 35.28 1.05
N THR A 110 -28.93 35.02 2.33
CA THR A 110 -28.02 34.28 3.22
C THR A 110 -27.83 32.85 2.75
N GLU A 111 -28.91 32.14 2.42
CA GLU A 111 -28.85 30.78 1.90
C GLU A 111 -28.12 30.70 0.56
N ARG A 112 -28.33 31.68 -0.33
CA ARG A 112 -27.55 31.78 -1.58
C ARG A 112 -26.06 31.95 -1.31
N GLY A 113 -25.69 32.76 -0.31
CA GLY A 113 -24.30 32.90 0.13
C GLY A 113 -23.72 31.57 0.59
N ARG A 114 -24.46 30.84 1.44
CA ARG A 114 -24.08 29.50 1.91
C ARG A 114 -23.92 28.50 0.76
N TYR A 115 -24.84 28.48 -0.21
CA TYR A 115 -24.72 27.61 -1.37
C TYR A 115 -23.53 27.96 -2.25
N ALA A 116 -23.20 29.25 -2.40
CA ALA A 116 -22.01 29.67 -3.14
C ALA A 116 -20.72 29.17 -2.47
N THR A 117 -20.62 29.30 -1.15
CA THR A 117 -19.46 28.81 -0.40
C THR A 117 -19.35 27.29 -0.45
N GLU A 118 -20.46 26.56 -0.28
CA GLU A 118 -20.44 25.10 -0.33
C GLU A 118 -20.13 24.60 -1.75
N LYS A 119 -20.62 25.28 -2.79
CA LYS A 119 -20.27 24.96 -4.18
C LYS A 119 -18.77 25.07 -4.41
N ILE A 120 -18.12 26.12 -3.93
CA ILE A 120 -16.66 26.27 -4.04
C ILE A 120 -15.96 25.11 -3.32
N ARG A 121 -16.38 24.81 -2.08
CA ARG A 121 -15.83 23.70 -1.30
C ARG A 121 -15.93 22.35 -2.00
N ILE A 122 -17.08 22.05 -2.61
CA ILE A 122 -17.30 20.82 -3.36
C ILE A 122 -16.41 20.76 -4.60
N VAL A 123 -16.28 21.86 -5.34
CA VAL A 123 -15.42 21.94 -6.52
C VAL A 123 -13.95 21.74 -6.15
N ASP A 124 -13.49 22.38 -5.08
CA ASP A 124 -12.12 22.24 -4.58
C ASP A 124 -11.83 20.80 -4.13
N ASN A 125 -12.76 20.18 -3.40
CA ASN A 125 -12.63 18.78 -3.01
C ASN A 125 -12.61 17.84 -4.24
N ALA A 126 -13.48 18.08 -5.23
CA ALA A 126 -13.48 17.31 -6.46
C ALA A 126 -12.19 17.48 -7.28
N GLN A 127 -11.52 18.64 -7.19
CA GLN A 127 -10.19 18.85 -7.77
C GLN A 127 -9.12 18.09 -7.00
N SER A 128 -9.10 18.20 -5.67
CA SER A 128 -8.17 17.47 -4.79
C SER A 128 -8.23 15.95 -4.99
N ILE A 129 -9.45 15.40 -5.13
CA ILE A 129 -9.64 13.97 -5.42
C ILE A 129 -9.06 13.61 -6.79
N ARG A 130 -9.22 14.46 -7.82
CA ARG A 130 -8.64 14.22 -9.14
C ARG A 130 -7.12 14.24 -9.10
N ASP A 131 -6.54 15.21 -8.43
CA ASP A 131 -5.09 15.33 -8.27
C ASP A 131 -4.51 14.12 -7.52
N ASN A 132 -5.20 13.65 -6.46
CA ASN A 132 -4.81 12.44 -5.72
C ASN A 132 -4.91 11.18 -6.60
N ILE A 133 -5.95 11.04 -7.41
CA ILE A 133 -6.06 9.92 -8.36
C ILE A 133 -4.91 9.93 -9.37
N GLU A 134 -4.48 11.10 -9.83
CA GLU A 134 -3.32 11.22 -10.71
C GLU A 134 -2.02 10.81 -10.01
N GLU A 135 -1.80 11.25 -8.77
CA GLU A 135 -0.66 10.82 -7.96
C GLU A 135 -0.64 9.30 -7.74
N LEU A 136 -1.78 8.71 -7.36
CA LEU A 136 -1.91 7.27 -7.15
C LEU A 136 -1.65 6.48 -8.44
N ARG A 137 -1.99 7.02 -9.61
CA ARG A 137 -1.67 6.39 -10.90
C ARG A 137 -0.17 6.36 -11.14
N VAL A 138 0.56 7.43 -10.81
CA VAL A 138 2.02 7.48 -10.92
C VAL A 138 2.65 6.46 -9.97
N GLN A 139 2.23 6.45 -8.70
CA GLN A 139 2.73 5.50 -7.70
C GLN A 139 2.47 4.05 -8.11
N LEU A 140 1.32 3.77 -8.73
CA LEU A 140 0.97 2.45 -9.23
C LEU A 140 1.91 2.02 -10.36
N GLU A 141 2.25 2.92 -11.28
CA GLU A 141 3.18 2.61 -12.37
C GLU A 141 4.59 2.34 -11.84
N GLU A 142 5.09 3.16 -10.91
CA GLU A 142 6.37 2.90 -10.22
C GLU A 142 6.36 1.55 -9.48
N ALA A 143 5.25 1.22 -8.80
CA ALA A 143 5.10 -0.06 -8.12
C ALA A 143 5.10 -1.25 -9.10
N LYS A 144 4.53 -1.10 -10.30
CA LYS A 144 4.61 -2.13 -11.35
C LYS A 144 6.01 -2.30 -11.89
N GLU A 145 6.74 -1.21 -12.13
CA GLU A 145 8.12 -1.25 -12.60
C GLU A 145 9.02 -1.96 -11.59
N THR A 146 8.89 -1.62 -10.30
CA THR A 146 9.65 -2.29 -9.22
C THR A 146 9.28 -3.76 -9.08
N LEU A 147 8.01 -4.12 -9.26
CA LEU A 147 7.58 -5.51 -9.29
C LEU A 147 8.16 -6.28 -10.48
N ALA A 148 8.19 -5.67 -11.67
CA ALA A 148 8.83 -6.25 -12.85
C ALA A 148 10.33 -6.51 -12.60
N LEU A 149 11.04 -5.53 -12.02
CA LEU A 149 12.44 -5.69 -11.63
C LEU A 149 12.62 -6.85 -10.64
N ARG A 150 11.78 -6.96 -9.61
CA ARG A 150 11.84 -8.07 -8.64
C ARG A 150 11.63 -9.42 -9.30
N LYS A 151 10.67 -9.54 -10.22
CA LYS A 151 10.49 -10.76 -11.00
C LYS A 151 11.75 -11.14 -11.78
N THR A 152 12.44 -10.17 -12.39
CA THR A 152 13.71 -10.46 -13.09
C THR A 152 14.80 -10.95 -12.13
N TYR A 153 14.86 -10.42 -10.91
CA TYR A 153 15.77 -10.91 -9.87
C TYR A 153 15.39 -12.31 -9.39
N ASP A 154 14.11 -12.60 -9.26
CA ASP A 154 13.63 -13.94 -8.89
C ASP A 154 14.00 -14.95 -10.00
N GLU A 155 13.79 -14.62 -11.27
CA GLU A 155 14.20 -15.46 -12.41
C GLU A 155 15.72 -15.70 -12.44
N GLN A 156 16.53 -14.68 -12.17
CA GLN A 156 17.98 -14.82 -12.09
C GLN A 156 18.40 -15.67 -10.89
N THR A 157 17.73 -15.50 -9.76
CA THR A 157 17.98 -16.27 -8.54
C THR A 157 17.62 -17.73 -8.77
N GLU A 158 16.49 -18.02 -9.41
CA GLU A 158 16.09 -19.36 -9.80
C GLU A 158 17.13 -19.98 -10.74
N LYS A 159 17.62 -19.26 -11.75
CA LYS A 159 18.71 -19.75 -12.63
C LYS A 159 19.98 -20.09 -11.86
N ILE A 160 20.38 -19.24 -10.90
CA ILE A 160 21.59 -19.46 -10.10
C ILE A 160 21.42 -20.67 -9.16
N THR A 161 20.28 -20.75 -8.47
CA THR A 161 20.01 -21.75 -7.42
C THR A 161 19.53 -23.11 -7.95
N SER A 162 18.82 -23.15 -9.07
CA SER A 162 18.33 -24.39 -9.70
C SER A 162 19.40 -25.08 -10.55
N SER A 163 20.42 -24.35 -11.01
CA SER A 163 21.47 -24.95 -11.82
C SER A 163 22.37 -25.84 -10.97
N LYS A 164 22.21 -27.16 -11.15
CA LYS A 164 23.06 -28.18 -10.50
C LYS A 164 24.56 -28.04 -10.83
N VAL A 165 24.90 -27.26 -11.85
CA VAL A 165 26.28 -26.99 -12.28
C VAL A 165 26.96 -25.94 -11.40
N LEU A 166 26.21 -24.97 -10.84
CA LEU A 166 26.77 -23.95 -9.97
C LEU A 166 26.79 -24.46 -8.52
N LYS A 167 27.99 -24.70 -8.00
CA LYS A 167 28.18 -25.04 -6.58
C LYS A 167 27.97 -23.80 -5.70
N PRO A 168 27.44 -23.93 -4.47
CA PRO A 168 27.39 -22.85 -3.50
C PRO A 168 28.76 -22.23 -3.23
N ARG A 169 28.81 -20.93 -2.91
CA ARG A 169 30.07 -20.21 -2.67
C ARG A 169 30.90 -20.80 -1.53
N ASP A 170 30.24 -21.25 -0.47
CA ASP A 170 30.92 -21.84 0.69
C ASP A 170 31.65 -23.15 0.32
N GLU A 171 31.01 -24.00 -0.49
CA GLU A 171 31.63 -25.24 -0.98
C GLU A 171 32.79 -24.95 -1.95
N GLN A 172 32.66 -23.95 -2.81
CA GLN A 172 33.74 -23.52 -3.70
C GLN A 172 34.94 -22.99 -2.90
N ALA A 173 34.71 -22.21 -1.84
CA ALA A 173 35.78 -21.69 -0.98
C ALA A 173 36.57 -22.83 -0.30
N VAL A 174 35.88 -23.86 0.21
CA VAL A 174 36.54 -25.05 0.78
C VAL A 174 37.33 -25.82 -0.29
N ALA A 175 36.77 -25.97 -1.50
CA ALA A 175 37.46 -26.63 -2.60
C ALA A 175 38.72 -25.86 -3.05
N HIS A 176 38.65 -24.53 -3.10
CA HIS A 176 39.80 -23.66 -3.39
C HIS A 176 40.87 -23.79 -2.32
N ALA A 177 40.50 -23.72 -1.03
CA ALA A 177 41.45 -23.88 0.07
C ALA A 177 42.19 -25.23 0.02
N LYS A 178 41.48 -26.31 -0.33
CA LYS A 178 42.08 -27.63 -0.52
C LYS A 178 43.06 -27.69 -1.69
N LEU A 179 42.70 -27.08 -2.83
CA LEU A 179 43.60 -27.02 -3.98
C LEU A 179 44.83 -26.17 -3.69
N ASP A 180 44.70 -25.08 -2.94
CA ASP A 180 45.83 -24.25 -2.51
C ASP A 180 46.77 -25.02 -1.57
N GLU A 181 46.24 -25.87 -0.68
CA GLU A 181 47.02 -26.79 0.15
C GLU A 181 47.79 -27.80 -0.69
N GLU A 182 47.14 -28.48 -1.64
CA GLU A 182 47.76 -29.45 -2.55
C GLU A 182 48.84 -28.81 -3.44
N ILE A 183 48.60 -27.58 -3.94
CA ILE A 183 49.61 -26.80 -4.67
C ILE A 183 50.80 -26.50 -3.76
N GLY A 184 50.56 -26.14 -2.51
CA GLY A 184 51.61 -25.91 -1.52
C GLY A 184 52.47 -27.15 -1.28
N GLU A 185 51.84 -28.32 -1.13
CA GLU A 185 52.52 -29.61 -0.98
C GLU A 185 53.37 -29.95 -2.21
N LEU A 186 52.80 -29.85 -3.41
CA LEU A 186 53.53 -30.10 -4.67
C LEU A 186 54.70 -29.15 -4.87
N GLN A 187 54.56 -27.87 -4.47
CA GLN A 187 55.67 -26.92 -4.51
C GLN A 187 56.79 -27.30 -3.53
N GLN A 188 56.45 -27.78 -2.34
CA GLN A 188 57.44 -28.31 -1.40
C GLN A 188 58.13 -29.57 -1.93
N GLU A 189 57.39 -30.49 -2.55
CA GLU A 189 57.96 -31.66 -3.20
C GLU A 189 58.93 -31.28 -4.31
N VAL A 190 58.56 -30.32 -5.17
CA VAL A 190 59.45 -29.79 -6.21
C VAL A 190 60.72 -29.20 -5.61
N GLU A 191 60.62 -28.47 -4.51
CA GLU A 191 61.79 -27.91 -3.83
C GLU A 191 62.68 -29.01 -3.20
N ASN A 192 62.08 -30.03 -2.60
CA ASN A 192 62.78 -31.21 -2.11
C ASN A 192 63.48 -31.98 -3.25
N PHE A 193 62.83 -32.13 -4.41
CA PHE A 193 63.45 -32.75 -5.59
C PHE A 193 64.61 -31.92 -6.14
N LYS A 194 64.51 -30.59 -6.13
CA LYS A 194 65.65 -29.73 -6.48
C LYS A 194 66.80 -29.91 -5.51
N GLN A 195 66.55 -29.95 -4.20
CA GLN A 195 67.59 -30.16 -3.18
C GLN A 195 68.26 -31.53 -3.34
N THR A 196 67.48 -32.60 -3.46
CA THR A 196 68.06 -33.94 -3.69
C THR A 196 68.84 -34.02 -5.01
N TRP A 197 68.40 -33.29 -6.05
CA TRP A 197 69.14 -33.19 -7.30
C TRP A 197 70.47 -32.44 -7.16
N THR A 198 70.51 -31.33 -6.42
CA THR A 198 71.74 -30.59 -6.16
C THR A 198 72.71 -31.40 -5.31
N GLU A 199 72.22 -32.10 -4.28
CA GLU A 199 73.01 -33.04 -3.48
C GLU A 199 73.61 -34.16 -4.33
N ARG A 200 72.81 -34.81 -5.19
CA ARG A 200 73.32 -35.83 -6.13
C ARG A 200 74.36 -35.24 -7.07
N ARG A 201 74.15 -34.04 -7.58
CA ARG A 201 75.13 -33.35 -8.45
C ARG A 201 76.45 -33.11 -7.70
N ILE A 202 76.40 -32.74 -6.42
CA ILE A 202 77.59 -32.59 -5.57
C ILE A 202 78.26 -33.95 -5.32
N GLN A 203 77.50 -35.00 -5.01
CA GLN A 203 78.02 -36.36 -4.83
C GLN A 203 78.69 -36.88 -6.10
N PHE A 204 78.05 -36.75 -7.27
CA PHE A 204 78.67 -37.08 -8.55
C PHE A 204 79.93 -36.26 -8.82
N GLY A 205 79.95 -34.97 -8.44
CA GLY A 205 81.15 -34.14 -8.51
C GLY A 205 82.30 -34.67 -7.64
N ARG A 206 82.01 -35.12 -6.42
CA ARG A 206 83.00 -35.75 -5.52
C ARG A 206 83.53 -37.07 -6.09
N ILE A 207 82.64 -37.94 -6.59
CA ILE A 207 83.02 -39.21 -7.22
C ILE A 207 83.89 -38.97 -8.45
N LEU A 208 83.59 -37.96 -9.27
CA LEU A 208 84.41 -37.60 -10.43
C LEU A 208 85.81 -37.09 -10.01
N GLU A 209 85.90 -36.31 -8.94
CA GLU A 209 87.19 -35.85 -8.41
C GLU A 209 88.02 -37.01 -7.83
N GLU A 210 87.38 -37.89 -7.05
CA GLU A 210 88.02 -39.11 -6.54
C GLU A 210 88.45 -40.05 -7.68
N GLY A 211 87.63 -40.21 -8.72
CA GLY A 211 87.99 -40.95 -9.94
C GLY A 211 89.15 -40.33 -10.69
N ARG A 212 89.22 -38.99 -10.75
CA ARG A 212 90.37 -38.26 -11.32
C ARG A 212 91.62 -38.44 -10.46
N GLN A 213 91.49 -38.45 -9.14
CA GLN A 213 92.58 -38.71 -8.20
C GLN A 213 93.07 -40.16 -8.29
N MET A 214 92.17 -41.13 -8.43
CA MET A 214 92.51 -42.53 -8.69
C MET A 214 93.24 -42.69 -10.02
N LEU A 215 92.78 -42.03 -11.09
CA LEU A 215 93.53 -42.00 -12.35
C LEU A 215 94.91 -41.36 -12.21
N ARG A 216 95.07 -40.36 -11.33
CA ARG A 216 96.37 -39.79 -10.99
C ARG A 216 97.23 -40.81 -10.24
N MET A 217 96.71 -41.45 -9.20
CA MET A 217 97.42 -42.51 -8.47
C MET A 217 97.80 -43.68 -9.37
N ILE A 218 96.92 -44.14 -10.27
CA ILE A 218 97.24 -45.20 -11.24
C ILE A 218 98.34 -44.74 -12.21
N LYS A 219 98.34 -43.46 -12.62
CA LYS A 219 99.42 -42.92 -13.46
C LYS A 219 100.73 -42.82 -12.69
N ASP A 220 100.68 -42.35 -11.45
CA ASP A 220 101.85 -42.21 -10.58
C ASP A 220 102.41 -43.60 -10.22
N GLU A 221 101.55 -44.58 -9.91
CA GLU A 221 101.90 -45.99 -9.69
C GLU A 221 102.40 -46.66 -10.97
N LYS A 222 101.82 -46.35 -12.15
CA LYS A 222 102.34 -46.84 -13.44
C LYS A 222 103.70 -46.22 -13.77
N GLU A 223 103.90 -44.94 -13.48
CA GLU A 223 105.19 -44.27 -13.66
C GLU A 223 106.22 -44.81 -12.64
N GLU A 224 105.80 -45.13 -11.41
CA GLU A 224 106.65 -45.76 -10.40
C GLU A 224 106.92 -47.24 -10.71
N ALA A 225 105.98 -47.96 -11.31
CA ALA A 225 106.17 -49.30 -11.85
C ALA A 225 107.12 -49.28 -13.04
N GLU A 226 107.01 -48.33 -13.99
CA GLU A 226 108.00 -48.15 -15.07
C GLU A 226 109.38 -47.76 -14.51
N ARG A 227 109.44 -46.99 -13.42
CA ARG A 227 110.69 -46.62 -12.73
C ARG A 227 111.29 -47.77 -11.90
N LYS A 228 110.48 -48.75 -11.49
CA LYS A 228 110.89 -49.95 -10.72
C LYS A 228 111.13 -51.18 -11.62
N GLU A 229 110.50 -51.23 -12.78
CA GLU A 229 110.74 -52.20 -13.86
C GLU A 229 111.95 -51.79 -14.71
N GLY A 230 112.31 -50.50 -14.75
CA GLY A 230 113.55 -50.01 -15.37
C GLY A 230 114.86 -50.51 -14.73
N MET A 231 114.82 -51.37 -13.71
CA MET A 231 116.00 -51.95 -13.06
C MET A 231 115.93 -53.46 -12.80
N MET A 232 115.05 -54.20 -13.51
CA MET A 232 115.18 -55.64 -13.67
C MET A 232 114.74 -56.12 -15.07
N LYS A 233 115.75 -56.43 -15.88
CA LYS A 233 115.88 -57.65 -16.70
C LYS A 233 115.16 -57.72 -18.05
N ASP A 234 115.98 -57.42 -19.06
CA ASP A 234 116.09 -58.06 -20.38
C ASP A 234 116.07 -59.61 -20.30
N GLY A 235 115.32 -60.28 -21.19
CA GLY A 235 115.39 -61.72 -21.39
C GLY A 235 114.11 -62.38 -21.93
N ASP A 236 114.15 -62.73 -23.22
CA ASP A 236 113.52 -63.90 -23.90
C ASP A 236 112.79 -64.91 -22.98
N ASP A 237 111.62 -65.42 -23.37
CA ASP A 237 111.51 -66.40 -24.46
C ASP A 237 110.03 -66.83 -24.68
N GLU A 238 109.81 -67.45 -25.83
CA GLU A 238 108.58 -68.03 -26.38
C GLU A 238 107.86 -69.05 -25.46
N ASN A 239 106.54 -69.19 -25.65
CA ASN A 239 105.90 -70.40 -26.22
C ASN A 239 104.44 -70.63 -25.75
N ASP A 240 103.67 -71.16 -26.69
CA ASP A 240 102.30 -71.67 -26.66
C ASP A 240 101.88 -72.49 -25.44
N GLY A 241 100.55 -72.58 -25.22
CA GLY A 241 99.99 -73.72 -24.49
C GLY A 241 98.59 -73.56 -23.93
N GLU A 242 97.59 -73.71 -24.80
CA GLU A 242 96.32 -74.42 -24.61
C GLU A 242 96.02 -75.12 -23.25
N GLY A 243 94.79 -74.94 -22.74
CA GLY A 243 94.03 -76.07 -22.16
C GLY A 243 93.56 -75.99 -20.69
N SER A 244 92.23 -76.06 -20.54
CA SER A 244 91.52 -77.08 -19.73
C SER A 244 91.14 -76.83 -18.26
N THR A 245 89.81 -76.66 -18.05
CA THR A 245 88.97 -77.21 -16.95
C THR A 245 89.13 -76.60 -15.53
N THR A 246 88.19 -76.55 -14.59
CA THR A 246 87.08 -77.43 -14.15
C THR A 246 86.14 -76.69 -13.16
N ARG A 247 84.83 -76.99 -13.24
CA ARG A 247 83.84 -77.31 -12.17
C ARG A 247 83.50 -76.35 -10.99
N GLY A 248 82.17 -76.22 -10.78
CA GLY A 248 81.47 -76.20 -9.46
C GLY A 248 80.41 -75.09 -9.32
N GLU A 249 79.10 -75.28 -9.61
CA GLU A 249 77.99 -75.74 -8.71
C GLU A 249 77.74 -74.79 -7.50
N VAL A 250 76.55 -74.34 -7.05
CA VAL A 250 75.13 -74.79 -7.01
C VAL A 250 74.18 -73.58 -6.70
N SER A 251 72.89 -73.74 -7.04
CA SER A 251 71.57 -73.06 -6.73
C SER A 251 71.40 -72.12 -5.51
N HIS A 252 70.31 -71.36 -5.25
CA HIS A 252 68.87 -71.36 -5.62
C HIS A 252 68.22 -70.04 -5.12
N VAL A 253 66.94 -69.81 -5.48
CA VAL A 253 65.93 -68.88 -4.89
C VAL A 253 65.89 -67.48 -5.55
N GLY A 254 64.80 -66.95 -6.09
CA GLY A 254 63.39 -67.33 -6.15
C GLY A 254 62.58 -66.08 -6.54
N THR A 255 61.93 -66.10 -7.71
CA THR A 255 60.90 -65.14 -8.13
C THR A 255 59.57 -65.40 -7.38
N PRO A 256 58.62 -64.45 -7.31
CA PRO A 256 57.62 -64.40 -8.38
C PRO A 256 57.11 -63.00 -8.76
N ARG A 257 57.00 -62.81 -10.07
CA ARG A 257 56.04 -61.92 -10.73
C ARG A 257 54.66 -62.59 -10.69
N LEU A 258 53.60 -61.83 -10.40
CA LEU A 258 52.22 -62.23 -10.69
C LEU A 258 51.44 -61.03 -11.25
N ASP A 259 50.72 -61.34 -12.32
CA ASP A 259 49.70 -60.53 -12.97
C ASP A 259 48.34 -61.21 -12.73
N ALA A 260 47.26 -60.44 -12.87
CA ALA A 260 45.85 -60.81 -12.98
C ALA A 260 45.06 -61.33 -11.74
N GLY A 261 44.10 -60.50 -11.32
CA GLY A 261 42.70 -60.91 -11.10
C GLY A 261 42.25 -61.24 -9.67
N GLY A 262 41.30 -60.47 -9.14
CA GLY A 262 40.49 -60.91 -7.99
C GLY A 262 39.79 -59.81 -7.19
N SER A 263 38.53 -59.56 -7.54
CA SER A 263 37.36 -59.60 -6.63
C SER A 263 37.27 -58.67 -5.40
N THR A 264 36.20 -57.87 -5.41
CA THR A 264 35.55 -57.14 -4.31
C THR A 264 35.38 -57.92 -3.00
N PRO A 265 35.12 -57.21 -1.88
CA PRO A 265 33.88 -57.52 -1.13
C PRO A 265 33.01 -56.29 -0.86
N ILE A 266 31.75 -56.44 -1.24
CA ILE A 266 30.57 -55.72 -0.77
C ILE A 266 30.31 -56.14 0.69
N HIS A 267 29.98 -55.20 1.58
CA HIS A 267 29.25 -55.50 2.81
C HIS A 267 27.94 -54.72 2.83
N VAL A 268 26.83 -55.48 2.75
CA VAL A 268 25.47 -55.05 3.04
C VAL A 268 25.08 -55.71 4.36
N SER A 269 24.53 -54.95 5.30
CA SER A 269 23.71 -55.50 6.38
C SER A 269 22.59 -54.52 6.73
N GLN A 270 21.36 -54.97 6.47
CA GLN A 270 20.07 -54.44 6.88
C GLN A 270 19.68 -54.92 8.29
N GLY A 271 18.82 -54.13 8.96
CA GLY A 271 17.82 -54.56 9.97
C GLY A 271 18.33 -54.69 11.41
N GLU A 272 17.59 -54.39 12.48
CA GLU A 272 16.24 -53.86 12.71
C GLU A 272 16.14 -53.54 14.23
N GLU A 273 15.26 -52.61 14.58
CA GLU A 273 14.50 -52.40 15.84
C GLU A 273 15.05 -52.76 17.24
N GLY A 274 14.89 -51.84 18.20
CA GLY A 274 14.96 -52.18 19.63
C GLY A 274 15.14 -51.05 20.63
N SER A 275 14.12 -50.19 20.76
CA SER A 275 13.67 -49.50 21.99
C SER A 275 14.55 -49.59 23.27
N THR A 276 15.11 -48.46 23.72
CA THR A 276 15.12 -48.09 25.15
C THR A 276 15.03 -46.56 25.35
N THR A 277 13.81 -46.13 25.63
CA THR A 277 13.42 -45.16 26.68
C THR A 277 14.51 -44.30 27.33
N LEU A 278 14.38 -42.97 27.21
CA LEU A 278 14.48 -42.03 28.35
C LEU A 278 13.61 -40.80 28.06
N LYS A 279 12.80 -40.44 29.07
CA LYS A 279 11.70 -39.45 29.02
C LYS A 279 12.16 -38.01 29.25
N VAL A 280 11.29 -37.13 28.73
CA VAL A 280 11.14 -35.66 28.78
C VAL A 280 11.04 -35.11 30.22
N PRO A 281 11.25 -33.79 30.48
CA PRO A 281 10.13 -32.82 30.52
C PRO A 281 10.46 -31.51 29.76
N GLN A 282 9.65 -31.03 28.80
CA GLN A 282 8.46 -30.18 28.95
C GLN A 282 8.58 -29.05 29.97
N ASP A 283 8.25 -27.86 29.47
CA ASP A 283 7.60 -26.74 30.16
C ASP A 283 8.48 -25.50 30.43
N ARG A 284 8.19 -24.43 29.67
CA ARG A 284 7.99 -23.04 30.15
C ARG A 284 7.79 -22.08 28.98
N LEU A 285 6.53 -21.93 28.57
CA LEU A 285 6.03 -20.63 28.14
C LEU A 285 5.88 -19.76 29.38
N ALA A 286 6.57 -18.62 29.45
CA ALA A 286 6.10 -17.43 30.15
C ALA A 286 6.82 -16.17 29.63
N PRO A 287 6.09 -15.07 29.43
CA PRO A 287 6.60 -13.81 28.89
C PRO A 287 7.26 -12.98 30.00
N ILE A 288 8.42 -12.38 29.72
CA ILE A 288 9.07 -11.42 30.61
C ILE A 288 9.12 -10.05 29.93
N SER A 289 8.23 -9.17 30.43
CA SER A 289 8.48 -7.78 30.82
C SER A 289 9.05 -6.83 29.75
N ARG A 290 8.27 -5.87 29.20
CA ARG A 290 7.93 -4.58 29.84
C ARG A 290 9.05 -4.05 30.76
N ALA A 291 9.93 -3.21 30.23
CA ALA A 291 10.32 -1.93 30.83
C ALA A 291 11.34 -1.17 29.95
N THR A 292 11.08 0.13 29.81
CA THR A 292 12.04 1.22 29.55
C THR A 292 12.77 1.27 28.22
N SER A 293 12.16 1.96 27.24
CA SER A 293 12.92 2.89 26.40
C SER A 293 12.10 4.16 26.17
N THR A 294 12.70 5.23 26.65
CA THR A 294 12.31 6.63 26.59
C THR A 294 12.52 7.19 25.19
N ALA A 295 11.45 7.63 24.54
CA ALA A 295 11.52 8.59 23.44
C ALA A 295 10.33 9.56 23.55
N PRO A 296 10.57 10.89 23.53
CA PRO A 296 9.54 11.90 23.78
C PRO A 296 8.69 12.19 22.53
N SER A 297 7.37 12.17 22.68
CA SER A 297 6.42 12.67 21.68
C SER A 297 6.31 14.20 21.76
N PRO A 298 6.14 14.90 20.62
CA PRO A 298 6.01 16.35 20.62
C PRO A 298 4.62 16.79 21.11
N ALA A 299 4.63 17.87 21.88
CA ALA A 299 3.49 18.51 22.51
C ALA A 299 2.42 18.97 21.50
N LYS A 300 1.14 18.79 21.85
CA LYS A 300 0.05 19.61 21.31
C LYS A 300 -0.65 20.30 22.48
N SER A 301 -0.63 21.62 22.38
CA SER A 301 -1.19 22.65 23.25
C SER A 301 -2.65 22.40 23.61
N GLY A 302 -2.98 22.63 24.88
CA GLY A 302 -4.35 22.74 25.36
C GLY A 302 -4.97 24.13 25.11
N GLN A 303 -6.28 24.12 24.92
CA GLN A 303 -7.28 25.12 25.32
C GLN A 303 -8.56 24.29 25.60
N GLU A 304 -8.95 24.15 26.87
CA GLU A 304 -10.14 24.78 27.49
C GLU A 304 -11.43 24.50 26.70
N ASP A 305 -12.23 23.48 27.07
CA ASP A 305 -13.20 23.39 28.17
C ASP A 305 -14.56 24.03 27.83
N THR A 306 -15.58 23.16 27.65
CA THR A 306 -17.01 23.49 27.79
C THR A 306 -17.75 22.19 28.16
N GLU A 307 -18.11 22.08 29.44
CA GLU A 307 -19.10 21.13 29.97
C GLU A 307 -20.48 21.41 29.35
N MET A 308 -21.14 20.38 28.82
CA MET A 308 -22.57 20.43 28.49
C MET A 308 -23.32 19.58 29.51
N ALA A 309 -23.99 20.28 30.43
CA ALA A 309 -24.84 19.70 31.44
C ALA A 309 -26.15 19.14 30.86
N ASP A 310 -26.54 18.03 31.45
CA ASP A 310 -27.79 17.28 31.39
C ASP A 310 -29.03 18.14 31.75
N SER A 311 -30.10 17.98 30.96
CA SER A 311 -31.51 18.11 31.40
C SER A 311 -32.51 17.75 30.27
N GLY A 312 -33.30 16.70 30.47
CA GLY A 312 -34.75 16.77 30.28
C GLY A 312 -35.38 16.09 29.05
N ASP A 313 -35.68 14.79 29.22
CA ASP A 313 -36.98 14.12 29.00
C ASP A 313 -37.90 14.57 27.84
N ALA A 314 -38.10 13.67 26.87
CA ALA A 314 -39.40 13.44 26.23
C ALA A 314 -39.45 12.04 25.58
N GLN A 315 -40.36 11.23 26.10
CA GLN A 315 -40.84 9.93 25.63
C GLN A 315 -41.10 9.85 24.12
N ALA A 316 -40.72 8.74 23.49
CA ALA A 316 -41.57 7.93 22.61
C ALA A 316 -40.79 6.67 22.17
N GLU A 317 -41.02 5.54 22.80
CA GLU A 317 -41.96 4.47 22.39
C GLU A 317 -41.21 3.27 21.78
N GLU A 318 -41.70 2.11 22.17
CA GLU A 318 -41.08 0.79 22.20
C GLU A 318 -40.55 0.25 20.86
N SER A 319 -39.30 -0.21 20.94
CA SER A 319 -38.75 -1.28 20.10
C SER A 319 -39.32 -2.62 20.55
N SER A 320 -40.07 -3.31 19.68
CA SER A 320 -40.28 -4.75 19.77
C SER A 320 -39.74 -5.44 18.53
N GLY A 321 -38.62 -6.14 18.69
CA GLY A 321 -38.13 -7.10 17.71
C GLY A 321 -38.96 -8.40 17.73
N ILE A 322 -39.12 -8.98 16.55
CA ILE A 322 -39.44 -10.39 16.27
C ILE A 322 -39.06 -10.59 14.78
N GLU A 323 -37.97 -11.28 14.44
CA GLU A 323 -37.73 -12.73 14.41
C GLU A 323 -38.46 -13.47 13.26
N GLU A 324 -37.67 -14.26 12.53
CA GLU A 324 -37.99 -15.40 11.66
C GLU A 324 -38.74 -15.21 10.33
N GLY A 325 -38.18 -15.84 9.29
CA GLY A 325 -38.84 -16.09 8.01
C GLY A 325 -37.85 -16.47 6.92
N GLU A 326 -37.48 -17.76 6.88
CA GLU A 326 -36.52 -18.40 5.99
C GLU A 326 -36.88 -18.26 4.49
N GLU A 327 -35.82 -18.20 3.69
CA GLU A 327 -35.80 -18.14 2.23
C GLU A 327 -36.00 -19.56 1.67
N GLU A 328 -37.15 -19.85 1.06
CA GLU A 328 -37.32 -21.06 0.23
C GLU A 328 -36.91 -20.76 -1.21
N GLU A 329 -35.81 -21.39 -1.62
CA GLU A 329 -35.44 -21.62 -3.01
C GLU A 329 -36.50 -22.56 -3.65
N ASP A 330 -37.28 -22.06 -4.61
CA ASP A 330 -38.09 -22.91 -5.49
C ASP A 330 -37.46 -22.93 -6.90
N ASP A 331 -37.08 -24.13 -7.29
CA ASP A 331 -36.24 -24.47 -8.42
C ASP A 331 -37.11 -25.10 -9.52
N GLY A 332 -37.33 -24.36 -10.62
CA GLY A 332 -37.70 -24.86 -11.96
C GLY A 332 -39.17 -24.74 -12.41
N PRO A 333 -39.50 -25.03 -13.70
CA PRO A 333 -38.68 -25.25 -14.89
C PRO A 333 -38.93 -24.19 -16.00
N PRO A 334 -38.12 -24.13 -17.08
CA PRO A 334 -38.31 -23.16 -18.16
C PRO A 334 -39.39 -23.62 -19.14
N PRO A 335 -40.24 -22.73 -19.67
CA PRO A 335 -40.98 -23.03 -20.88
C PRO A 335 -40.23 -22.56 -22.13
N GLU A 336 -40.15 -23.53 -23.04
CA GLU A 336 -39.52 -23.56 -24.34
C GLU A 336 -40.09 -22.55 -25.36
N GLN A 337 -39.32 -22.42 -26.43
CA GLN A 337 -39.63 -21.76 -27.70
C GLN A 337 -40.94 -22.27 -28.36
N MET A 338 -41.36 -21.53 -29.39
CA MET A 338 -42.43 -21.75 -30.38
C MET A 338 -43.64 -20.80 -30.15
N ASP A 339 -44.11 -20.00 -31.10
CA ASP A 339 -44.02 -20.15 -32.55
C ASP A 339 -44.20 -18.80 -33.25
N MET A 340 -43.66 -18.73 -34.46
CA MET A 340 -43.92 -17.66 -35.41
C MET A 340 -45.35 -17.76 -35.94
N SER A 341 -46.02 -16.62 -36.09
CA SER A 341 -46.96 -16.31 -37.18
C SER A 341 -47.24 -14.81 -37.24
#